data_AF-A0AAV7AEQ9-F1
#
_entry.id   AF-A0AAV7AEQ9-F1
#
_cell.length_a   1.000
_cell.length_b   1.000
_cell.length_c   1.000
_cell.angle_alpha   90.00
_cell.angle_beta   90.00
_cell.angle_gamma   90.00
#
_symmetry.space_group_name_H-M   'P 1'
#
loop_
_entity.id
_entity.type
_entity.pdbx_description
1 polymer ?
#
loop_
_entity_poly.entity_id
_entity_poly.type
_entity_poly.pdbx_seq_one_letter_code
_entity_poly.pdbx_strand_id
1 'polypeptide(L)'
;MHRSLCLVTVRRLLRPSPAVPGSRTFHLKNHPDYTEEKDDQKPIRFSTSRGSHKRWTVAQSFGSDYQRPWWKVLPVSLFLGAVLVWAYFREETEIDQILYRPVSELLEEIEKSKKNDKGK
;
A
#
# COMPACT_ATOMS: atom_id res chain seq x y z
N MET A 1 -43.80 -19.81 -12.20
CA MET A 1 -44.17 -19.99 -10.78
C MET A 1 -42.90 -20.24 -9.97
N HIS A 2 -42.78 -19.49 -8.88
CA HIS A 2 -41.59 -19.20 -8.09
C HIS A 2 -40.83 -20.44 -7.59
N ARG A 3 -39.50 -20.41 -7.65
CA ARG A 3 -38.63 -21.25 -6.81
C ARG A 3 -37.53 -20.40 -6.16
N SER A 4 -37.88 -19.97 -4.96
CA SER A 4 -37.07 -19.89 -3.73
C SER A 4 -35.64 -19.33 -3.80
N LEU A 5 -35.50 -18.13 -3.21
CA LEU A 5 -34.26 -17.53 -2.73
C LEU A 5 -33.74 -18.33 -1.51
N CYS A 6 -32.52 -18.88 -1.60
CA CYS A 6 -31.81 -19.44 -0.45
C CYS A 6 -31.26 -18.30 0.43
N LEU A 7 -31.89 -18.09 1.58
CA LEU A 7 -31.31 -17.36 2.71
C LEU A 7 -30.19 -18.21 3.32
N VAL A 8 -28.94 -17.81 3.11
CA VAL A 8 -27.79 -18.37 3.82
C VAL A 8 -27.52 -17.51 5.05
N THR A 9 -28.08 -17.92 6.18
CA THR A 9 -27.70 -17.43 7.51
C THR A 9 -26.95 -18.53 8.24
N VAL A 10 -25.63 -18.38 8.41
CA VAL A 10 -24.89 -19.14 9.40
C VAL A 10 -23.96 -18.20 10.16
N ARG A 11 -24.46 -17.73 11.31
CA ARG A 11 -23.67 -17.25 12.44
C ARG A 11 -22.67 -18.34 12.83
N ARG A 12 -21.37 -18.09 12.69
CA ARG A 12 -20.34 -18.90 13.36
C ARG A 12 -19.76 -18.08 14.52
N LEU A 13 -20.41 -18.24 15.67
CA LEU A 13 -19.90 -17.79 16.96
C LEU A 13 -18.73 -18.68 17.41
N LEU A 14 -17.77 -18.04 18.10
CA LEU A 14 -16.74 -18.61 18.98
C LEU A 14 -15.69 -19.53 18.35
N ARG A 15 -14.52 -18.93 18.06
CA ARG A 15 -13.24 -19.65 18.00
C ARG A 15 -12.68 -19.72 19.43
N PRO A 16 -12.37 -20.90 19.99
CA PRO A 16 -11.67 -20.99 21.26
C PRO A 16 -10.21 -20.56 21.05
N SER A 17 -9.76 -19.66 21.94
CA SER A 17 -8.38 -19.18 22.03
C SER A 17 -7.48 -20.31 22.55
N PRO A 18 -6.39 -20.69 21.86
CA PRO A 18 -5.38 -21.56 22.47
C PRO A 18 -4.53 -20.74 23.45
N ALA A 19 -4.67 -21.07 24.73
CA ALA A 19 -3.77 -20.62 25.78
C ALA A 19 -2.34 -21.13 25.49
N VAL A 20 -1.38 -20.22 25.35
CA VAL A 20 0.05 -20.56 25.29
C VAL A 20 0.66 -20.22 26.65
N PRO A 21 1.08 -21.21 27.47
CA PRO A 21 1.90 -20.94 28.64
C PRO A 21 3.36 -20.88 28.18
N GLY A 22 3.99 -19.72 28.34
CA GLY A 22 5.37 -19.51 27.91
C GLY A 22 6.07 -18.49 28.80
N SER A 23 6.13 -18.76 30.10
CA SER A 23 6.98 -18.02 31.04
C SER A 23 8.44 -18.19 30.63
N ARG A 24 8.96 -17.27 29.80
CA ARG A 24 10.39 -17.15 29.54
C ARG A 24 11.04 -16.59 30.79
N THR A 25 11.60 -17.46 31.62
CA THR A 25 12.53 -17.05 32.67
C THR A 25 13.79 -16.51 31.99
N PHE A 26 14.02 -15.20 32.07
CA PHE A 26 15.26 -14.59 31.62
C PHE A 26 16.34 -14.91 32.66
N HIS A 27 17.13 -15.94 32.38
CA HIS A 27 18.31 -16.27 33.17
C HIS A 27 19.41 -15.22 32.88
N LEU A 28 19.42 -14.12 33.62
CA LEU A 28 20.47 -13.10 33.53
C LEU A 28 21.71 -13.60 34.28
N LYS A 29 22.55 -14.41 33.62
CA LYS A 29 23.96 -14.55 34.01
C LYS A 29 24.77 -13.64 33.11
N ASN A 30 25.44 -12.67 33.72
CA ASN A 30 26.83 -12.29 33.45
C ASN A 30 27.16 -11.06 34.32
N HIS A 31 27.75 -11.31 35.48
CA HIS A 31 28.59 -10.34 36.17
C HIS A 31 29.94 -10.37 35.46
N PRO A 32 30.51 -9.24 34.97
CA PRO A 32 31.87 -9.26 34.48
C PRO A 32 32.80 -9.51 35.67
N ASP A 33 33.56 -10.59 35.60
CA ASP A 33 34.70 -10.84 36.47
C ASP A 33 35.76 -9.78 36.16
N TYR A 34 36.10 -8.96 37.15
CA TYR A 34 37.13 -7.93 37.05
C TYR A 34 38.50 -8.58 37.29
N THR A 35 38.92 -9.41 36.35
CA THR A 35 40.31 -9.86 36.27
C THR A 35 40.91 -9.25 35.01
N GLU A 36 41.38 -8.00 35.13
CA GLU A 36 42.08 -7.30 34.05
C GLU A 36 43.48 -7.87 33.87
N GLU A 37 43.62 -8.90 33.04
CA GLU A 37 44.86 -9.09 32.30
C GLU A 37 44.88 -8.07 31.14
N LYS A 38 45.77 -7.08 31.23
CA LYS A 38 46.07 -6.13 30.15
C LYS A 38 46.67 -6.88 28.97
N ASP A 39 45.80 -7.37 28.11
CA ASP A 39 46.15 -7.95 26.82
C ASP A 39 46.23 -6.81 25.79
N ASP A 40 47.44 -6.29 25.59
CA ASP A 40 47.78 -5.16 24.71
C ASP A 40 47.54 -5.47 23.21
N GLN A 41 47.10 -6.68 22.86
CA GLN A 41 46.80 -7.08 21.48
C GLN A 41 45.32 -6.85 21.09
N LYS A 42 44.47 -6.39 22.02
CA LYS A 42 43.07 -6.09 21.71
C LYS A 42 42.94 -4.65 21.18
N PRO A 43 42.16 -4.42 20.11
CA PRO A 43 41.92 -3.08 19.59
C PRO A 43 41.34 -2.17 20.67
N ILE A 44 41.86 -0.93 20.74
CA ILE A 44 41.48 0.11 21.71
C ILE A 44 39.95 0.26 21.71
N ARG A 45 39.31 -0.15 22.80
CA ARG A 45 37.87 0.03 22.98
C ARG A 45 37.60 1.43 23.47
N PHE A 46 37.04 2.27 22.62
CA PHE A 46 36.44 3.53 23.05
C PHE A 46 35.26 3.25 24.00
N SER A 47 35.12 4.04 25.05
CA SER A 47 33.99 3.96 25.97
C SER A 47 32.71 4.26 25.22
N THR A 48 32.05 3.22 24.74
CA THR A 48 30.76 3.38 24.09
C THR A 48 29.70 3.51 25.18
N SER A 49 28.85 4.54 25.10
CA SER A 49 27.71 4.67 26.01
C SER A 49 26.86 3.40 25.98
N ARG A 50 26.13 3.09 27.07
CA ARG A 50 25.12 2.01 27.09
C ARG A 50 23.90 2.31 26.19
N GLY A 51 24.02 3.27 25.27
CA GLY A 51 23.09 3.40 24.16
C GLY A 51 23.10 2.10 23.36
N SER A 52 21.92 1.62 22.99
CA SER A 52 21.79 0.44 22.14
C SER A 52 22.65 0.66 20.89
N HIS A 53 23.71 -0.15 20.71
CA HIS A 53 24.49 -0.27 19.46
C HIS A 53 23.66 -0.87 18.32
N LYS A 54 22.37 -0.49 18.25
CA LYS A 54 21.45 -0.99 17.25
C LYS A 54 21.91 -0.42 15.92
N ARG A 55 22.43 -1.31 15.08
CA ARG A 55 22.79 -0.98 13.71
C ARG A 55 21.54 -0.44 13.02
N TRP A 56 21.54 0.87 12.75
CA TRP A 56 20.47 1.51 12.00
C TRP A 56 20.51 0.96 10.57
N THR A 57 19.43 0.29 10.16
CA THR A 57 19.30 -0.17 8.78
C THR A 57 18.41 0.80 8.02
N VAL A 58 18.71 1.03 6.75
CA VAL A 58 17.91 1.93 5.89
C VAL A 58 16.42 1.55 5.89
N ALA A 59 16.11 0.25 6.00
CA ALA A 59 14.74 -0.25 6.15
C ALA A 59 14.01 0.29 7.39
N GLN A 60 14.71 0.55 8.50
CA GLN A 60 14.11 1.09 9.73
C GLN A 60 13.77 2.59 9.62
N SER A 61 14.43 3.34 8.72
CA SER A 61 14.04 4.72 8.41
C SER A 61 12.69 4.82 7.71
N PHE A 62 12.27 3.78 6.98
CA PHE A 62 11.03 3.79 6.22
C PHE A 62 9.77 3.55 7.08
N GLY A 63 9.95 3.28 8.39
CA GLY A 63 8.86 2.93 9.33
C GLY A 63 8.72 1.43 9.51
N SER A 64 8.18 1.00 10.65
CA SER A 64 8.08 -0.42 11.05
C SER A 64 7.31 -1.30 10.07
N ASP A 65 6.41 -0.70 9.30
CA ASP A 65 5.46 -1.39 8.42
C ASP A 65 5.63 -1.03 6.95
N TYR A 66 6.82 -0.61 6.52
CA TYR A 66 7.07 -0.34 5.09
C TYR A 66 7.24 -1.65 4.30
N GLN A 67 6.13 -2.34 4.07
CA GLN A 67 6.03 -3.40 3.08
C GLN A 67 5.19 -2.87 1.93
N ARG A 68 5.79 -2.65 0.75
CA ARG A 68 5.07 -2.17 -0.43
C ARG A 68 3.91 -3.14 -0.72
N PRO A 69 2.65 -2.73 -0.51
CA PRO A 69 1.53 -3.64 -0.62
C PRO A 69 1.27 -3.85 -2.11
N TRP A 70 1.84 -4.92 -2.67
CA TRP A 70 1.62 -5.33 -4.05
C TRP A 70 0.13 -5.47 -4.37
N TRP A 71 -0.67 -5.81 -3.37
CA TRP A 71 -2.13 -5.89 -3.46
C TRP A 71 -2.83 -4.56 -3.76
N LYS A 72 -2.17 -3.41 -3.57
CA LYS A 72 -2.70 -2.10 -3.99
C LYS A 72 -2.33 -1.75 -5.43
N VAL A 73 -1.12 -2.12 -5.86
CA VAL A 73 -0.61 -1.78 -7.20
C VAL A 73 -1.18 -2.70 -8.27
N LEU A 74 -1.40 -3.97 -7.92
CA LEU A 74 -1.90 -5.00 -8.84
C LEU A 74 -3.32 -4.71 -9.37
N PRO A 75 -4.34 -4.38 -8.54
CA PRO A 75 -5.66 -4.06 -9.06
C PRO A 75 -5.69 -2.75 -9.85
N VAL A 76 -4.90 -1.74 -9.46
CA VAL A 76 -4.83 -0.46 -10.18
C VAL A 76 -4.21 -0.64 -11.55
N SER A 77 -3.09 -1.37 -11.63
CA SER A 77 -2.44 -1.68 -12.91
C SER A 77 -3.33 -2.54 -13.82
N LEU A 78 -3.99 -3.56 -13.26
CA LEU A 78 -4.96 -4.38 -13.99
C LEU A 78 -6.13 -3.55 -14.51
N PHE A 79 -6.66 -2.64 -13.70
CA PHE A 79 -7.77 -1.76 -14.10
C PHE A 79 -7.34 -0.82 -15.24
N LEU A 80 -6.18 -0.17 -15.13
CA LEU A 80 -5.64 0.66 -16.21
C LEU A 80 -5.42 -0.16 -17.49
N GLY A 81 -4.82 -1.34 -17.37
CA GLY A 81 -4.61 -2.25 -18.50
C GLY A 81 -5.93 -2.65 -19.15
N ALA A 82 -6.94 -3.00 -18.35
CA ALA A 82 -8.26 -3.35 -18.85
C ALA A 82 -8.95 -2.18 -19.56
N VAL A 83 -8.83 -0.95 -19.02
CA VAL A 83 -9.36 0.25 -19.66
C VAL A 83 -8.66 0.54 -20.98
N LEU A 84 -7.34 0.37 -21.07
CA LEU A 84 -6.60 0.56 -22.32
C LEU A 84 -6.95 -0.50 -23.37
N VAL A 85 -7.02 -1.77 -22.97
CA VAL A 85 -7.43 -2.86 -23.86
C VAL A 85 -8.88 -2.64 -24.33
N TRP A 86 -9.76 -2.23 -23.43
CA TRP A 86 -11.13 -1.88 -23.78
C TRP A 86 -11.18 -0.69 -24.74
N ALA A 87 -10.40 0.37 -24.50
CA ALA A 87 -10.32 1.52 -25.39
C ALA A 87 -9.82 1.13 -26.79
N TYR A 88 -8.88 0.18 -26.88
CA TYR A 88 -8.39 -0.32 -28.17
C TYR A 88 -9.43 -1.14 -28.94
N PHE A 89 -10.20 -1.99 -28.24
CA PHE A 89 -11.23 -2.82 -28.86
C PHE A 89 -12.58 -2.10 -29.08
N ARG A 90 -12.75 -0.91 -28.48
CA ARG A 90 -13.99 -0.14 -28.57
C ARG A 90 -14.06 0.57 -29.93
N GLU A 91 -15.19 0.38 -30.61
CA GLU A 91 -15.51 1.09 -31.85
C GLU A 91 -15.53 2.61 -31.64
N GLU A 92 -15.20 3.36 -32.70
CA GLU A 92 -15.18 4.82 -32.66
C GLU A 92 -16.54 5.36 -32.23
N THR A 93 -16.53 6.25 -31.25
CA THR A 93 -17.76 6.83 -30.69
C THR A 93 -17.86 8.31 -31.03
N GLU A 94 -19.05 8.88 -30.92
CA GLU A 94 -19.32 10.28 -31.31
C GLU A 94 -18.36 11.29 -30.66
N ILE A 95 -17.87 11.00 -29.46
CA ILE A 95 -16.86 11.80 -28.75
C ILE A 95 -15.53 11.85 -29.52
N ASP A 96 -15.16 10.74 -30.15
CA ASP A 96 -13.96 10.64 -30.97
C ASP A 96 -14.13 11.45 -32.26
N GLN A 97 -15.32 11.41 -32.87
CA GLN A 97 -15.66 12.26 -34.03
C GLN A 97 -15.59 13.75 -33.70
N ILE A 98 -16.00 14.14 -32.49
CA ILE A 98 -15.87 15.52 -32.00
C ILE A 98 -14.39 15.89 -31.83
N LEU A 99 -13.54 14.96 -31.37
CA LEU A 99 -12.11 15.21 -31.20
C LEU A 99 -11.39 15.45 -32.54
N TYR A 100 -11.84 14.81 -33.61
CA TYR A 100 -11.33 15.07 -34.97
C TYR A 100 -11.79 16.40 -35.56
N ARG A 101 -12.81 17.06 -34.99
CA ARG A 101 -13.23 18.38 -35.48
C ARG A 101 -12.21 19.44 -35.07
N PRO A 102 -11.91 20.40 -35.97
CA PRO A 102 -11.03 21.51 -35.62
C PRO A 102 -11.64 22.30 -34.46
N VAL A 103 -10.81 22.58 -33.45
CA VAL A 103 -11.22 23.24 -32.20
C VAL A 103 -11.96 24.56 -32.45
N SER A 104 -11.61 25.27 -33.52
CA SER A 104 -12.29 26.50 -33.95
C SER A 104 -13.78 26.30 -34.22
N GLU A 105 -14.17 25.23 -34.92
CA GLU A 105 -15.57 24.95 -35.24
C GLU A 105 -16.38 24.63 -33.98
N LEU A 106 -15.79 23.88 -33.04
CA LEU A 106 -16.43 23.56 -31.76
C LEU A 106 -16.63 24.81 -30.90
N LEU A 107 -15.66 25.71 -30.88
CA LEU A 107 -15.76 26.97 -30.13
C LEU A 107 -16.86 27.86 -30.69
N GLU A 108 -17.00 27.94 -32.02
CA GLU A 108 -18.08 28.70 -32.64
C GLU A 108 -19.46 28.12 -32.34
N GLU A 109 -19.59 26.79 -32.34
CA GLU A 109 -20.86 26.11 -32.01
C GLU A 109 -21.25 26.33 -30.55
N ILE A 110 -20.28 26.22 -29.63
CA ILE A 110 -20.48 26.52 -28.20
C ILE A 110 -20.89 27.99 -28.02
N GLU A 111 -20.24 28.93 -28.71
CA GLU A 111 -20.59 30.36 -28.61
C GLU A 111 -21.99 30.66 -29.15
N LYS A 112 -22.37 30.07 -30.29
CA LYS A 112 -23.72 30.18 -30.87
C LYS A 112 -24.79 29.60 -29.91
N SER A 113 -24.53 28.44 -29.30
CA SER A 113 -25.43 27.84 -28.31
C SER A 113 -25.64 28.76 -27.09
N LYS A 114 -24.58 29.39 -26.60
CA LYS A 114 -24.64 30.33 -25.46
C LYS A 114 -25.40 31.62 -25.79
N LYS A 115 -25.32 32.11 -27.03
CA LYS A 115 -26.05 33.31 -27.47
C LYS A 115 -27.55 33.02 -27.60
N ASN A 116 -27.94 31.84 -28.09
CA ASN A 116 -29.34 31.43 -28.18
C ASN A 116 -30.00 31.26 -26.81
N ASP A 117 -29.25 30.80 -25.81
CA ASP A 117 -29.76 30.65 -24.44
C ASP A 117 -29.93 32.00 -23.71
N LYS A 118 -29.06 32.97 -24.01
CA LYS A 118 -29.15 34.34 -23.47
C LYS A 118 -30.19 35.23 -24.14
N GLY A 119 -30.64 34.89 -25.34
CA GLY A 119 -31.64 35.64 -26.11
C GLY A 119 -33.09 35.25 -25.81
N LYS A 120 -33.31 34.33 -24.87
CA LYS A 120 -34.61 33.82 -24.44
C LYS A 120 -34.92 34.30 -23.02
#